data_AF-A0A1G2XE98-F1
#
_entry.id   AF-A0A1G2XE98-F1
#
_cell.length_a   1.000
_cell.length_b   1.000
_cell.length_c   1.000
_cell.angle_alpha   90.00
_cell.angle_beta   90.00
_cell.angle_gamma   90.00
#
_symmetry.space_group_name_H-M   'P 1'
#
loop_
_entity.id
_entity.type
_entity.pdbx_description
1 polymer ?
#
loop_
_entity_poly.entity_id
_entity_poly.type
_entity_poly.pdbx_seq_one_letter_code
_entity_poly.pdbx_strand_id
1 'polypeptide(L)'
;MHRPTWVEIDLNALRHNLLAVKKRIGPQIKILGIVKADAYGHGDYEVSRVLLNNGVEMLGIAILEEGIQLRNTGIKAPLLLLGGVFEEQIDSIIHYDVTPTVYDLKLAEVLSKKATYFNKKLKVHVYVDTGMGSIGVKHDNAVEFVKFVKNLKNLIIEGIYTHCSSSDEKDSAFTNLQIKRFRDVLDALDTIKVRIPLRHMANS
;
A
#
# COMPACT_ATOMS: atom_id res chain seq x y z
N MET A 1 -27.78 -12.71 20.90
CA MET A 1 -26.97 -13.64 20.09
C MET A 1 -27.57 -15.03 20.25
N HIS A 2 -27.96 -15.69 19.15
CA HIS A 2 -28.60 -17.02 19.19
C HIS A 2 -27.69 -18.14 18.67
N ARG A 3 -26.48 -17.83 18.19
CA ARG A 3 -25.45 -18.81 17.82
C ARG A 3 -24.35 -18.82 18.90
N PRO A 4 -23.98 -20.00 19.45
CA PRO A 4 -23.03 -20.10 20.55
C PRO A 4 -21.56 -20.05 20.12
N THR A 5 -21.26 -19.94 18.82
CA THR A 5 -19.89 -19.88 18.29
C THR A 5 -19.49 -18.43 18.02
N TRP A 6 -18.36 -18.02 18.59
CA TRP A 6 -17.81 -16.67 18.49
C TRP A 6 -16.29 -16.72 18.55
N VAL A 7 -15.64 -15.62 18.16
CA VAL A 7 -14.19 -15.42 18.27
C VAL A 7 -13.92 -14.25 19.22
N GLU A 8 -12.99 -14.42 20.15
CA GLU A 8 -12.49 -13.34 21.00
C GLU A 8 -11.26 -12.71 20.36
N ILE A 9 -11.24 -11.39 20.24
CA ILE A 9 -10.09 -10.64 19.74
C ILE A 9 -9.55 -9.75 20.86
N ASP A 10 -8.35 -10.05 21.36
CA ASP A 10 -7.68 -9.22 22.35
C ASP A 10 -7.01 -7.99 21.71
N LEU A 11 -7.69 -6.85 21.77
CA LEU A 11 -7.19 -5.57 21.26
C LEU A 11 -5.99 -5.03 22.06
N ASN A 12 -5.79 -5.45 23.31
CA ASN A 12 -4.59 -5.11 24.08
C ASN A 12 -3.37 -5.86 23.55
N ALA A 13 -3.53 -7.13 23.16
CA ALA A 13 -2.48 -7.90 22.51
C ALA A 13 -2.08 -7.26 21.16
N LEU A 14 -3.05 -6.84 20.35
CA LEU A 14 -2.80 -6.11 19.11
C LEU A 14 -1.99 -4.82 19.36
N ARG A 15 -2.41 -4.02 20.35
CA ARG A 15 -1.70 -2.80 20.75
C ARG A 15 -0.28 -3.11 21.22
N HIS A 16 -0.10 -4.14 22.05
CA HIS A 16 1.20 -4.58 22.52
C HIS A 16 2.14 -4.92 21.36
N ASN A 17 1.66 -5.71 20.39
CA ASN A 17 2.41 -6.10 19.21
C ASN A 17 2.84 -4.89 18.38
N LEU A 18 1.91 -3.95 18.13
CA LEU A 18 2.22 -2.72 17.41
C LEU A 18 3.31 -1.90 18.12
N LEU A 19 3.23 -1.75 19.44
CA LEU A 19 4.24 -1.01 20.21
C LEU A 19 5.60 -1.70 20.20
N ALA A 20 5.63 -3.04 20.23
CA ALA A 20 6.86 -3.81 20.09
C ALA A 20 7.52 -3.60 18.72
N VAL A 21 6.73 -3.61 17.64
CA VAL A 21 7.22 -3.31 16.28
C VAL A 21 7.75 -1.87 16.20
N LYS A 22 6.97 -0.89 16.68
CA LYS A 22 7.41 0.53 16.71
C LYS A 22 8.72 0.73 17.45
N LYS A 23 8.89 0.08 18.60
CA LYS A 23 10.13 0.11 19.38
C LYS A 23 11.32 -0.45 18.58
N ARG A 24 11.09 -1.50 17.79
CA ARG A 24 12.14 -2.15 17.00
C ARG A 24 12.58 -1.34 15.78
N ILE A 25 11.63 -0.75 15.05
CA ILE A 25 11.93 0.00 13.81
C ILE A 25 12.34 1.46 14.06
N GLY A 26 12.04 1.99 15.25
CA GLY A 26 12.36 3.35 15.64
C GLY A 26 11.28 4.38 15.28
N PRO A 27 11.31 5.57 15.90
CA PRO A 27 10.20 6.53 15.87
C PRO A 27 10.02 7.27 14.53
N GLN A 28 11.02 7.22 13.63
CA GLN A 28 10.97 7.90 12.33
C GLN A 28 10.33 7.04 11.24
N ILE A 29 10.19 5.73 11.47
CA ILE A 29 9.67 4.79 10.47
C ILE A 29 8.16 4.69 10.62
N LYS A 30 7.45 4.99 9.53
CA LYS A 30 6.00 4.85 9.45
C LYS A 30 5.62 3.37 9.28
N ILE A 31 4.45 3.02 9.81
CA ILE A 31 3.85 1.69 9.64
C ILE A 31 2.64 1.82 8.73
N LEU A 32 2.56 0.93 7.73
CA LEU A 32 1.35 0.68 6.97
C LEU A 32 0.58 -0.46 7.66
N GLY A 33 -0.60 -0.17 8.22
CA GLY A 33 -1.41 -1.17 8.92
C GLY A 33 -2.17 -2.04 7.93
N ILE A 34 -1.74 -3.28 7.71
CA ILE A 34 -2.41 -4.18 6.76
C ILE A 34 -3.66 -4.77 7.41
N VAL A 35 -4.82 -4.45 6.86
CA VAL A 35 -6.15 -4.86 7.37
C VAL A 35 -6.99 -5.59 6.32
N LYS A 36 -6.35 -6.07 5.24
CA LYS A 36 -7.00 -6.92 4.23
C LYS A 36 -7.61 -8.19 4.85
N ALA A 37 -8.56 -8.77 4.12
CA ALA A 37 -9.30 -9.97 4.49
C ALA A 37 -9.92 -9.87 5.90
N ASP A 38 -10.69 -8.79 6.14
CA ASP A 38 -11.32 -8.50 7.43
C ASP A 38 -10.29 -8.42 8.59
N ALA A 39 -9.19 -7.71 8.37
CA ALA A 39 -8.00 -7.72 9.22
C ALA A 39 -7.56 -9.15 9.58
N TYR A 40 -7.37 -9.99 8.57
CA TYR A 40 -7.00 -11.40 8.73
C TYR A 40 -8.05 -12.16 9.59
N GLY A 41 -9.33 -11.83 9.44
CA GLY A 41 -10.46 -12.42 10.17
C GLY A 41 -10.65 -11.91 11.61
N HIS A 42 -10.00 -10.81 11.98
CA HIS A 42 -10.07 -10.22 13.33
C HIS A 42 -11.06 -9.04 13.43
N GLY A 43 -11.72 -8.66 12.34
CA GLY A 43 -12.61 -7.51 12.28
C GLY A 43 -11.87 -6.24 11.84
N ASP A 44 -12.04 -5.86 10.59
CA ASP A 44 -11.32 -4.75 9.97
C ASP A 44 -11.51 -3.40 10.67
N TYR A 45 -12.72 -3.09 11.12
CA TYR A 45 -13.04 -1.83 11.78
C TYR A 45 -12.33 -1.67 13.12
N GLU A 46 -12.48 -2.64 14.04
CA GLU A 46 -11.92 -2.54 15.39
C GLU A 46 -10.39 -2.57 15.36
N VAL A 47 -9.80 -3.46 14.53
CA VAL A 47 -8.35 -3.50 14.30
C VAL A 47 -7.86 -2.16 13.75
N SER A 48 -8.53 -1.62 12.72
CA SER A 48 -8.17 -0.32 12.13
C SER A 48 -8.18 0.79 13.17
N ARG A 49 -9.20 0.87 14.03
CA ARG A 49 -9.25 1.88 15.09
C ARG A 49 -8.07 1.77 16.05
N VAL A 50 -7.74 0.55 16.49
CA VAL A 50 -6.61 0.33 17.40
C VAL A 50 -5.30 0.74 16.76
N LEU A 51 -5.06 0.36 15.50
CA LEU A 51 -3.86 0.74 14.76
C LEU A 51 -3.74 2.26 14.64
N LEU A 52 -4.80 2.93 14.18
CA LEU A 52 -4.82 4.39 13.97
C LEU A 52 -4.64 5.16 15.29
N ASN A 53 -5.34 4.77 16.35
CA ASN A 53 -5.22 5.41 17.68
C ASN A 53 -3.84 5.23 18.31
N ASN A 54 -3.06 4.26 17.84
CA ASN A 54 -1.70 4.03 18.30
C ASN A 54 -0.67 4.49 17.26
N GLY A 55 -1.05 5.41 16.37
CA GLY A 55 -0.15 6.16 15.49
C GLY A 55 0.27 5.44 14.21
N VAL A 56 -0.55 4.53 13.70
CA VAL A 56 -0.49 4.12 12.28
C VAL A 56 -1.18 5.21 11.46
N GLU A 57 -0.57 5.63 10.35
CA GLU A 57 -1.05 6.77 9.55
C GLU A 57 -1.77 6.35 8.26
N MET A 58 -1.62 5.10 7.83
CA MET A 58 -2.19 4.57 6.58
C MET A 58 -2.51 3.08 6.78
N LEU A 59 -3.59 2.61 6.14
CA LEU A 59 -3.99 1.22 6.17
C LEU A 59 -3.87 0.59 4.77
N GLY A 60 -3.51 -0.69 4.71
CA GLY A 60 -3.41 -1.47 3.48
C GLY A 60 -4.56 -2.45 3.34
N ILE A 61 -5.23 -2.43 2.18
CA ILE A 61 -6.34 -3.32 1.80
C ILE A 61 -6.00 -4.09 0.53
N ALA A 62 -6.65 -5.22 0.28
CA ALA A 62 -6.42 -6.05 -0.91
C ALA A 62 -7.40 -5.75 -2.04
N ILE A 63 -8.67 -5.47 -1.72
CA ILE A 63 -9.72 -5.19 -2.71
C ILE A 63 -10.46 -3.89 -2.36
N LEU A 64 -11.10 -3.28 -3.35
CA LEU A 64 -11.78 -1.99 -3.18
C LEU A 64 -12.93 -2.08 -2.15
N GLU A 65 -13.63 -3.21 -2.13
CA GLU A 65 -14.80 -3.45 -1.29
C GLU A 65 -14.47 -3.32 0.21
N GLU A 66 -13.28 -3.76 0.62
CA GLU A 66 -12.75 -3.55 1.98
C GLU A 66 -12.60 -2.06 2.28
N GLY A 67 -12.11 -1.28 1.32
CA GLY A 67 -11.98 0.16 1.45
C GLY A 67 -13.33 0.87 1.58
N ILE A 68 -14.32 0.46 0.79
CA ILE A 68 -15.69 0.97 0.87
C ILE A 68 -16.29 0.66 2.24
N GLN A 69 -16.11 -0.57 2.75
CA GLN A 69 -16.56 -0.98 4.08
C GLN A 69 -15.93 -0.11 5.19
N LEU A 70 -14.61 0.10 5.16
CA LEU A 70 -13.92 0.98 6.10
C LEU A 70 -14.42 2.42 6.02
N ARG A 71 -14.68 2.94 4.81
CA ARG A 71 -15.24 4.29 4.64
C ARG A 71 -16.65 4.40 5.22
N ASN A 72 -17.50 3.39 5.02
CA ASN A 72 -18.86 3.34 5.56
C ASN A 72 -18.91 3.26 7.09
N THR A 73 -17.87 2.72 7.72
CA THR A 73 -17.70 2.74 9.19
C THR A 73 -17.07 4.02 9.73
N GLY A 74 -16.76 4.98 8.85
CA GLY A 74 -16.25 6.31 9.20
C GLY A 74 -14.72 6.42 9.27
N ILE A 75 -13.96 5.40 8.84
CA ILE A 75 -12.49 5.50 8.76
C ILE A 75 -12.10 6.50 7.68
N LYS A 76 -11.39 7.56 8.07
CA LYS A 76 -10.90 8.63 7.18
C LYS A 76 -9.41 8.56 6.88
N ALA A 77 -8.68 7.64 7.51
CA ALA A 77 -7.26 7.47 7.25
C ALA A 77 -7.01 7.08 5.78
N PRO A 78 -5.85 7.47 5.21
CA PRO A 78 -5.41 6.99 3.91
C PRO A 78 -5.48 5.46 3.80
N LEU A 79 -6.04 4.99 2.69
CA LEU A 79 -6.14 3.56 2.36
C LEU A 79 -5.32 3.28 1.11
N LEU A 80 -4.38 2.35 1.20
CA LEU A 80 -3.61 1.85 0.06
C LEU A 80 -4.23 0.54 -0.43
N LEU A 81 -4.72 0.54 -1.66
CA LEU A 81 -5.18 -0.67 -2.35
C LEU A 81 -3.98 -1.40 -2.96
N LEU A 82 -3.57 -2.51 -2.33
CA LEU A 82 -2.41 -3.31 -2.71
C LEU A 82 -2.66 -4.20 -3.92
N GLY A 83 -3.92 -4.58 -4.13
CA GLY A 83 -4.34 -5.42 -5.25
C GLY A 83 -4.40 -4.67 -6.58
N GLY A 84 -4.68 -5.43 -7.65
CA GLY A 84 -4.91 -4.86 -8.96
C GLY A 84 -6.18 -4.01 -9.02
N VAL A 85 -6.16 -3.02 -9.90
CA VAL A 85 -7.30 -2.11 -10.13
C VAL A 85 -7.91 -2.42 -11.49
N PHE A 86 -9.22 -2.67 -11.51
CA PHE A 86 -10.00 -2.77 -12.74
C PHE A 86 -10.52 -1.39 -13.17
N GLU A 87 -10.66 -1.14 -14.47
CA GLU A 87 -11.08 0.17 -14.98
C GLU A 87 -12.44 0.61 -14.44
N GLU A 88 -13.36 -0.35 -14.26
CA GLU A 88 -14.71 -0.14 -13.73
C GLU A 88 -14.72 0.31 -12.27
N GLN A 89 -13.63 0.04 -11.54
CA GLN A 89 -13.48 0.40 -10.13
C GLN A 89 -12.96 1.83 -9.94
N ILE A 90 -12.42 2.47 -10.98
CA ILE A 90 -11.70 3.74 -10.87
C ILE A 90 -12.57 4.87 -10.31
N ASP A 91 -13.81 4.98 -10.78
CA ASP A 91 -14.72 6.03 -10.32
C ASP A 91 -14.99 5.90 -8.81
N SER A 92 -15.17 4.66 -8.34
CA SER A 92 -15.32 4.34 -6.92
C SER A 92 -14.04 4.59 -6.11
N ILE A 93 -12.87 4.22 -6.63
CA ILE A 93 -11.57 4.51 -6.00
C ILE A 93 -11.41 6.01 -5.74
N ILE A 94 -11.75 6.84 -6.74
CA ILE A 94 -11.66 8.30 -6.65
C ILE A 94 -12.74 8.85 -5.71
N HIS A 95 -13.97 8.31 -5.76
CA HIS A 95 -15.07 8.73 -4.91
C HIS A 95 -14.77 8.47 -3.43
N TYR A 96 -14.35 7.25 -3.10
CA TYR A 96 -14.05 6.79 -1.74
C TYR A 96 -12.65 7.17 -1.24
N ASP A 97 -11.87 7.94 -2.02
CA ASP A 97 -10.54 8.42 -1.66
C ASP A 97 -9.61 7.27 -1.22
N VAL A 98 -9.52 6.25 -2.08
CA VAL A 98 -8.58 5.14 -1.95
C VAL A 98 -7.36 5.42 -2.82
N THR A 99 -6.16 5.24 -2.28
CA THR A 99 -4.90 5.35 -3.03
C THR A 99 -4.67 4.05 -3.79
N PRO A 100 -4.78 4.01 -5.13
CA PRO A 100 -4.51 2.81 -5.89
C PRO A 100 -3.01 2.55 -6.03
N THR A 101 -2.66 1.27 -6.12
CA THR A 101 -1.38 0.84 -6.66
C THR A 101 -1.41 0.90 -8.19
N VAL A 102 -0.37 1.47 -8.80
CA VAL A 102 -0.18 1.56 -10.25
C VAL A 102 1.06 0.78 -10.69
N TYR A 103 0.91 0.01 -11.76
CA TYR A 103 1.97 -0.81 -12.33
C TYR A 103 1.85 -1.01 -13.85
N ASP A 104 0.94 -0.30 -14.49
CA ASP A 104 0.66 -0.39 -15.92
C ASP A 104 0.42 1.01 -16.49
N LEU A 105 0.89 1.24 -17.72
CA LEU A 105 0.81 2.54 -18.39
C LEU A 105 -0.65 2.91 -18.68
N LYS A 106 -1.44 1.95 -19.19
CA LYS A 106 -2.84 2.18 -19.55
C LYS A 106 -3.67 2.55 -18.32
N LEU A 107 -3.51 1.81 -17.22
CA LEU A 107 -4.14 2.09 -15.93
C LEU A 107 -3.80 3.50 -15.44
N ALA A 108 -2.52 3.89 -15.48
CA ALA A 108 -2.10 5.23 -15.06
C ALA A 108 -2.75 6.34 -15.92
N GLU A 109 -2.84 6.15 -17.23
CA GLU A 109 -3.52 7.11 -18.12
C GLU A 109 -5.02 7.21 -17.80
N VAL A 110 -5.71 6.08 -17.63
CA VAL A 110 -7.14 6.05 -17.33
C VAL A 110 -7.40 6.71 -15.97
N LEU A 111 -6.60 6.39 -14.94
CA LEU A 111 -6.67 7.04 -13.63
C LEU A 111 -6.48 8.55 -13.74
N SER A 112 -5.49 9.02 -14.50
CA SER A 112 -5.24 10.46 -14.69
C SER A 112 -6.41 11.17 -15.39
N LYS A 113 -6.97 10.55 -16.44
CA LYS A 113 -8.15 11.08 -17.15
C LYS A 113 -9.36 11.16 -16.23
N LYS A 114 -9.65 10.10 -15.47
CA LYS A 114 -10.77 10.07 -14.52
C LYS A 114 -10.56 11.04 -13.36
N ALA A 115 -9.35 11.15 -12.81
CA ALA A 115 -9.03 12.15 -11.79
C ALA A 115 -9.30 13.58 -12.27
N THR A 116 -9.01 13.86 -13.55
CA THR A 116 -9.37 15.15 -14.20
C THR A 116 -10.88 15.38 -14.20
N TYR A 117 -11.66 14.39 -14.61
CA TYR A 117 -13.12 14.46 -14.65
C TYR A 117 -13.74 14.75 -13.26
N PHE A 118 -13.18 14.14 -12.22
CA PHE A 118 -13.58 14.38 -10.83
C PHE A 118 -12.95 15.65 -10.21
N ASN A 119 -12.18 16.42 -10.98
CA ASN A 119 -11.43 17.59 -10.52
C ASN A 119 -10.58 17.31 -9.25
N LYS A 120 -9.91 16.16 -9.23
CA LYS A 120 -9.06 15.69 -8.12
C LYS A 120 -7.62 15.46 -8.60
N LYS A 121 -6.68 15.60 -7.66
CA LYS A 121 -5.34 15.02 -7.79
C LYS A 121 -5.30 13.71 -7.02
N LEU A 122 -5.19 12.61 -7.74
CA LEU A 122 -5.22 11.27 -7.15
C LEU A 122 -3.81 10.86 -6.71
N LYS A 123 -3.66 10.53 -5.44
CA LYS A 123 -2.43 9.91 -4.93
C LYS A 123 -2.34 8.48 -5.41
N VAL A 124 -1.16 8.04 -5.80
CA VAL A 124 -0.90 6.67 -6.25
C VAL A 124 0.39 6.15 -5.65
N HIS A 125 0.47 4.83 -5.47
CA HIS A 125 1.72 4.14 -5.14
C HIS A 125 2.19 3.31 -6.34
N VAL A 126 3.47 3.42 -6.70
CA VAL A 126 4.05 2.60 -7.76
C VAL A 126 4.51 1.27 -7.19
N TYR A 127 4.06 0.15 -7.75
CA TYR A 127 4.56 -1.18 -7.38
C TYR A 127 5.62 -1.66 -8.37
N VAL A 128 6.79 -1.99 -7.83
CA VAL A 128 7.94 -2.49 -8.56
C VAL A 128 8.08 -3.98 -8.30
N ASP A 129 7.99 -4.79 -9.36
CA ASP A 129 8.31 -6.21 -9.27
C ASP A 129 9.83 -6.40 -9.28
N THR A 130 10.36 -6.78 -8.11
CA THR A 130 11.78 -7.12 -7.94
C THR A 130 12.06 -8.63 -7.99
N GLY A 131 11.04 -9.45 -8.23
CA GLY A 131 11.18 -10.91 -8.36
C GLY A 131 10.03 -11.73 -7.79
N MET A 132 8.95 -11.13 -7.26
CA MET A 132 7.80 -11.88 -6.76
C MET A 132 6.96 -12.45 -7.92
N GLY A 133 6.94 -11.77 -9.07
CA GLY A 133 6.29 -12.27 -10.28
C GLY A 133 4.75 -12.30 -10.23
N SER A 134 4.13 -11.54 -9.32
CA SER A 134 2.67 -11.48 -9.17
C SER A 134 2.05 -10.35 -9.99
N ILE A 135 2.34 -9.10 -9.62
CA ILE A 135 1.97 -7.87 -10.33
C ILE A 135 3.19 -6.94 -10.30
N GLY A 136 3.12 -5.77 -10.93
CA GLY A 136 4.17 -4.75 -10.82
C GLY A 136 4.95 -4.49 -12.10
N VAL A 137 5.57 -3.31 -12.14
CA VAL A 137 6.51 -2.98 -13.20
C VAL A 137 7.83 -3.65 -12.87
N LYS A 138 8.37 -4.42 -13.82
CA LYS A 138 9.71 -5.02 -13.67
C LYS A 138 10.72 -3.94 -13.28
N HIS A 139 11.58 -4.24 -12.32
CA HIS A 139 12.57 -3.28 -11.79
C HIS A 139 13.37 -2.55 -12.88
N ASP A 140 13.76 -3.23 -13.97
CA ASP A 140 14.52 -2.63 -15.07
C ASP A 140 13.74 -1.54 -15.85
N ASN A 141 12.40 -1.58 -15.80
CA ASN A 141 11.52 -0.60 -16.45
C ASN A 141 10.95 0.43 -15.46
N ALA A 142 11.19 0.27 -14.15
CA ALA A 142 10.52 1.05 -13.11
C ALA A 142 10.84 2.55 -13.18
N VAL A 143 12.08 2.91 -13.52
CA VAL A 143 12.51 4.32 -13.63
C VAL A 143 11.73 5.03 -14.75
N GLU A 144 11.64 4.42 -15.93
CA GLU A 144 10.89 4.99 -17.06
C GLU A 144 9.39 5.05 -16.77
N PHE A 145 8.85 4.02 -16.11
CA PHE A 145 7.46 4.04 -15.67
C PHE A 145 7.17 5.19 -14.68
N VAL A 146 8.02 5.40 -13.69
CA VAL A 146 7.87 6.51 -12.74
C VAL A 146 7.94 7.86 -13.44
N LYS A 147 8.84 8.04 -14.41
CA LYS A 147 8.91 9.26 -15.23
C LYS A 147 7.61 9.48 -16.00
N PHE A 148 7.07 8.43 -16.60
CA PHE A 148 5.79 8.48 -17.29
C PHE A 148 4.65 8.92 -16.36
N VAL A 149 4.48 8.26 -15.21
CA VAL A 149 3.44 8.60 -14.24
C VAL A 149 3.60 10.02 -13.71
N LYS A 150 4.83 10.49 -13.49
CA LYS A 150 5.12 11.86 -13.05
C LYS A 150 4.66 12.93 -14.05
N ASN A 151 4.63 12.61 -15.36
CA ASN A 151 4.15 13.52 -16.39
C ASN A 151 2.60 13.63 -16.42
N LEU A 152 1.89 12.72 -15.75
CA LEU A 152 0.44 12.76 -15.60
C LEU A 152 0.06 13.72 -14.47
N LYS A 153 -0.23 14.99 -14.81
CA LYS A 153 -0.43 16.10 -13.86
C LYS A 153 -1.50 15.88 -12.77
N ASN A 154 -2.45 14.97 -13.00
CA ASN A 154 -3.53 14.67 -12.06
C ASN A 154 -3.21 13.48 -11.15
N LEU A 155 -2.04 12.86 -11.32
CA LEU A 155 -1.53 11.85 -10.40
C LEU A 155 -0.40 12.42 -9.56
N ILE A 156 -0.39 12.04 -8.28
CA ILE A 156 0.68 12.35 -7.34
C ILE A 156 1.29 11.02 -6.91
N ILE A 157 2.55 10.78 -7.26
CA ILE A 157 3.28 9.61 -6.78
C ILE A 157 3.60 9.83 -5.30
N GLU A 158 2.73 9.33 -4.43
CA GLU A 158 2.88 9.42 -2.98
C GLU A 158 3.88 8.37 -2.45
N GLY A 159 3.91 7.20 -3.09
CA GLY A 159 4.76 6.10 -2.68
C GLY A 159 5.28 5.22 -3.80
N ILE A 160 6.29 4.43 -3.46
CA ILE A 160 6.88 3.38 -4.29
C ILE A 160 7.24 2.19 -3.40
N TYR A 161 6.94 0.97 -3.85
CA TYR A 161 7.18 -0.22 -3.05
C TYR A 161 7.39 -1.50 -3.86
N THR A 162 7.90 -2.52 -3.18
CA THR A 162 8.00 -3.91 -3.64
C THR A 162 7.56 -4.85 -2.50
N HIS A 163 7.51 -6.16 -2.77
CA HIS A 163 7.29 -7.19 -1.77
C HIS A 163 8.37 -8.27 -1.83
N CYS A 164 8.96 -8.60 -0.68
CA CYS A 164 9.91 -9.70 -0.56
C CYS A 164 9.17 -11.04 -0.44
N SER A 165 9.53 -12.02 -1.27
CA SER A 165 8.81 -13.30 -1.32
C SER A 165 9.22 -14.31 -0.24
N SER A 166 10.45 -14.17 0.28
CA SER A 166 11.09 -15.14 1.18
C SER A 166 11.83 -14.41 2.31
N SER A 167 11.19 -13.41 2.91
CA SER A 167 11.75 -12.60 4.00
C SER A 167 11.71 -13.31 5.36
N ASP A 168 10.93 -14.37 5.47
CA ASP A 168 10.86 -15.31 6.60
C ASP A 168 12.04 -16.31 6.60
N GLU A 169 12.68 -16.51 5.45
CA GLU A 169 13.90 -17.30 5.33
C GLU A 169 15.14 -16.49 5.74
N LYS A 170 15.82 -16.95 6.80
CA LYS A 170 17.09 -16.37 7.23
C LYS A 170 18.14 -16.48 6.12
N ASP A 171 18.83 -15.38 5.85
CA ASP A 171 19.95 -15.29 4.89
C ASP A 171 19.58 -15.67 3.44
N SER A 172 18.32 -15.43 3.04
CA SER A 172 17.88 -15.67 1.66
C SER A 172 18.63 -14.79 0.65
N ALA A 173 19.44 -15.43 -0.20
CA ALA A 173 20.12 -14.77 -1.32
C ALA A 173 19.12 -14.07 -2.25
N PHE A 174 17.92 -14.62 -2.39
CA PHE A 174 16.86 -14.04 -3.21
C PHE A 174 16.29 -12.76 -2.59
N THR A 175 16.01 -12.74 -1.28
CA THR A 175 15.58 -11.53 -0.58
C THR A 175 16.64 -10.41 -0.71
N ASN A 176 17.93 -10.76 -0.57
CA ASN A 176 19.02 -9.79 -0.80
C ASN A 176 19.04 -9.26 -2.24
N LEU A 177 18.77 -10.10 -3.23
CA LEU A 177 18.64 -9.70 -4.64
C LEU A 177 17.45 -8.76 -4.85
N GLN A 178 16.29 -9.06 -4.26
CA GLN A 178 15.10 -8.20 -4.34
C GLN A 178 15.35 -6.82 -3.73
N ILE A 179 16.01 -6.79 -2.55
CA ILE A 179 16.40 -5.55 -1.88
C ILE A 179 17.37 -4.75 -2.76
N LYS A 180 18.38 -5.40 -3.33
CA LYS A 180 19.34 -4.74 -4.23
C LYS A 180 18.63 -4.12 -5.43
N ARG A 181 17.78 -4.88 -6.13
CA ARG A 181 17.00 -4.38 -7.28
C ARG A 181 16.15 -3.16 -6.92
N PHE A 182 15.49 -3.19 -5.77
CA PHE A 182 14.69 -2.05 -5.32
C PHE A 182 15.55 -0.82 -5.02
N ARG A 183 16.68 -0.99 -4.33
CA ARG A 183 17.64 0.11 -4.08
C ARG A 183 18.18 0.71 -5.37
N ASP A 184 18.58 -0.14 -6.33
CA ASP A 184 19.08 0.31 -7.63
C ASP A 184 18.05 1.21 -8.35
N VAL A 185 16.75 0.87 -8.27
CA VAL A 185 15.66 1.73 -8.78
C VAL A 185 15.57 3.06 -8.03
N LEU A 186 15.60 3.03 -6.69
CA LEU A 186 15.52 4.25 -5.87
C LEU A 186 16.71 5.19 -6.11
N ASP A 187 17.93 4.65 -6.21
CA ASP A 187 19.15 5.42 -6.46
C ASP A 187 19.14 6.05 -7.86
N ALA A 188 18.64 5.32 -8.85
CA ALA A 188 18.44 5.85 -10.20
C ALA A 188 17.42 7.00 -10.22
N LEU A 189 16.32 6.88 -9.47
CA LEU A 189 15.34 7.96 -9.31
C LEU A 189 15.92 9.19 -8.59
N ASP A 190 16.73 8.98 -7.55
CA ASP A 190 17.40 10.07 -6.82
C ASP A 190 18.42 10.80 -7.70
N THR A 191 19.15 10.08 -8.56
CA THR A 191 20.10 10.65 -9.52
C THR A 191 19.42 11.62 -10.49
N ILE A 192 18.20 11.30 -10.94
CA ILE A 192 17.39 12.18 -11.80
C ILE A 192 16.50 13.15 -11.01
N LYS A 193 16.75 13.30 -9.69
CA LYS A 193 16.04 14.22 -8.79
C LYS A 193 14.52 13.96 -8.72
N VAL A 194 14.09 12.71 -8.88
CA VAL A 194 12.71 12.29 -8.66
C VAL A 194 12.59 11.76 -7.24
N ARG A 195 12.10 12.61 -6.32
CA ARG A 195 11.87 12.23 -4.92
C ARG A 195 10.45 11.72 -4.73
N ILE A 196 10.34 10.46 -4.29
CA ILE A 196 9.08 9.83 -3.86
C ILE A 196 9.10 9.75 -2.31
N PRO A 197 8.12 10.35 -1.61
CA PRO A 197 8.15 10.46 -0.15
C PRO A 197 8.08 9.13 0.60
N LEU A 198 7.18 8.23 0.20
CA LEU A 198 7.00 6.94 0.87
C LEU A 198 7.71 5.84 0.08
N ARG A 199 8.78 5.29 0.67
CA ARG A 199 9.52 4.15 0.12
C ARG A 199 9.36 3.00 1.11
N HIS A 200 8.67 1.93 0.72
CA HIS A 200 8.39 0.81 1.62
C HIS A 200 8.63 -0.53 0.91
N MET A 201 9.01 -1.55 1.69
CA MET A 201 9.29 -2.90 1.15
C MET A 201 9.12 -4.00 2.20
N ALA A 202 9.32 -3.67 3.48
CA ALA A 202 9.31 -4.64 4.57
C ALA A 202 7.90 -5.18 4.82
N ASN A 203 7.78 -6.50 4.83
CA ASN A 203 6.71 -7.26 5.47
C ASN A 203 7.19 -7.74 6.85
N SER A 204 6.26 -8.28 7.65
CA SER A 204 6.52 -8.78 9.01
C SER A 204 7.48 -9.96 9.04
#